data_AF-A0A410RLZ2-F1
#
_entry.id   AF-A0A410RLZ2-F1
#
_cell.length_a   1.000
_cell.length_b   1.000
_cell.length_c   1.000
_cell.angle_alpha   90.00
_cell.angle_beta   90.00
_cell.angle_gamma   90.00
#
_symmetry.space_group_name_H-M   'P 1'
#
loop_
_entity.id
_entity.type
_entity.pdbx_description
1 polymer ?
#
loop_
_entity_poly.entity_id
_entity_poly.type
_entity_poly.pdbx_seq_one_letter_code
_entity_poly.pdbx_strand_id
1 'polypeptide(L)'
;MPHAEDSRNASRPTIIRRTYLLDREFQLKYILLLTGIGAGSMLLFGVLAHQVHRMSAEGGLSGEETLWWLTGVATVGLGIALGLFGLLFTHRVAGPVHVMSLYVAALAAGRYPRLRPLRRKDELRAFFARFSEAVDRIRQREADEALALEKALDALKEVATTPEAREALSTLEALRARKRQAVDTSAPPAAFKSVA
;
A
#
# COMPACT_ATOMS: atom_id res chain seq x y z
N MET A 1 23.69 50.23 -3.29
CA MET A 1 22.31 49.92 -2.87
C MET A 1 22.24 48.42 -2.58
N PRO A 2 22.47 48.00 -1.32
CA PRO A 2 22.15 46.66 -0.85
C PRO A 2 20.66 46.57 -0.48
N HIS A 3 20.15 45.35 -0.26
CA HIS A 3 18.80 44.96 0.22
C HIS A 3 17.90 44.29 -0.83
N ALA A 4 18.08 42.98 -0.97
CA ALA A 4 17.11 41.98 -1.40
C ALA A 4 17.71 40.62 -0.94
N GLU A 5 17.09 39.71 -0.19
CA GLU A 5 15.76 39.55 0.38
C GLU A 5 15.97 38.61 1.58
N ASP A 6 15.52 39.04 2.76
CA ASP A 6 15.34 38.16 3.91
C ASP A 6 13.86 37.77 3.94
N SER A 7 13.47 36.65 3.33
CA SER A 7 12.10 36.12 3.46
C SER A 7 11.91 34.69 2.93
N ARG A 8 12.72 33.71 3.38
CA ARG A 8 12.35 32.29 3.20
C ARG A 8 12.61 31.44 4.43
N ASN A 9 12.08 31.87 5.58
CA ASN A 9 11.88 30.97 6.71
C ASN A 9 10.38 30.80 6.98
N ALA A 10 9.68 30.17 6.03
CA ALA A 10 8.33 29.68 6.26
C ALA A 10 8.42 28.53 7.26
N SER A 11 8.22 28.85 8.55
CA SER A 11 8.15 27.90 9.64
C SER A 11 7.16 26.80 9.27
N ARG A 12 7.67 25.60 8.98
CA ARG A 12 6.82 24.45 8.64
C ARG A 12 5.87 24.20 9.82
N PRO A 13 4.55 24.16 9.62
CA PRO A 13 3.63 23.91 10.72
C PRO A 13 3.97 22.55 11.34
N THR A 14 4.20 22.54 12.66
CA THR A 14 4.44 21.32 13.43
C THR A 14 3.13 20.55 13.48
N ILE A 15 2.94 19.62 12.54
CA ILE A 15 1.73 18.78 12.49
C ILE A 15 1.79 17.81 13.67
N ILE A 16 1.18 18.18 14.80
CA ILE A 16 0.95 17.28 15.92
C ILE A 16 -0.15 16.29 15.50
N ARG A 17 0.24 15.08 15.10
CA ARG A 17 -0.70 14.02 14.72
C ARG A 17 -1.39 13.49 15.98
N ARG A 18 -2.63 13.91 16.23
CA ARG A 18 -3.43 13.53 17.42
C ARG A 18 -4.23 12.24 17.26
N THR A 19 -4.22 11.62 16.09
CA THR A 19 -5.05 10.44 15.78
C THR A 19 -4.16 9.22 15.58
N TYR A 20 -4.05 8.38 16.62
CA TYR A 20 -3.25 7.15 16.57
C TYR A 20 -3.92 6.04 15.75
N LEU A 21 -5.26 6.07 15.64
CA LEU A 21 -6.03 5.13 14.85
C LEU A 21 -6.36 5.71 13.48
N LEU A 22 -5.56 5.37 12.45
CA LEU A 22 -5.75 5.86 11.09
C LEU A 22 -6.73 4.98 10.31
N ASP A 23 -6.54 3.66 10.39
CA ASP A 23 -7.41 2.65 9.80
C ASP A 23 -7.92 1.76 10.92
N ARG A 24 -9.08 2.14 11.48
CA ARG A 24 -9.66 1.48 12.66
C ARG A 24 -9.98 0.02 12.38
N GLU A 25 -10.46 -0.32 11.18
CA GLU A 25 -10.83 -1.70 10.84
C GLU A 25 -9.58 -2.59 10.78
N PHE A 26 -8.54 -2.11 10.09
CA PHE A 26 -7.27 -2.82 10.00
C PHE A 26 -6.60 -2.94 11.38
N GLN A 27 -6.41 -1.83 12.08
CA GLN A 27 -5.65 -1.80 13.33
C GLN A 27 -6.36 -2.56 14.45
N LEU A 28 -7.67 -2.35 14.66
CA LEU A 28 -8.40 -3.04 15.72
C LEU A 28 -8.43 -4.55 15.50
N LYS A 29 -8.59 -5.01 14.26
CA LYS A 29 -8.60 -6.44 13.93
C LYS A 29 -7.30 -7.13 14.34
N TYR A 30 -6.16 -6.55 13.99
CA TYR A 30 -4.86 -7.15 14.31
C TYR A 30 -4.45 -6.95 15.77
N ILE A 31 -4.82 -5.83 16.39
CA ILE A 31 -4.66 -5.64 17.84
C ILE A 31 -5.47 -6.70 18.58
N LEU A 32 -6.77 -6.84 18.29
CA LEU A 32 -7.63 -7.85 18.93
C LEU A 32 -7.12 -9.27 18.70
N LEU A 33 -6.68 -9.59 17.49
CA LEU A 33 -6.15 -10.91 17.19
C LEU A 33 -4.86 -11.19 17.98
N LEU A 34 -3.92 -10.24 18.01
CA LEU A 34 -2.65 -10.39 18.72
C LEU A 34 -2.84 -10.44 20.24
N THR A 35 -3.65 -9.51 20.78
CA THR A 35 -4.05 -9.50 22.18
C THR A 35 -4.80 -10.78 22.56
N GLY A 36 -5.67 -11.28 21.68
CA GLY A 36 -6.39 -12.54 21.86
C GLY A 36 -5.45 -13.75 21.93
N ILE A 37 -4.46 -13.84 21.03
CA ILE A 37 -3.43 -14.90 21.07
C ILE A 37 -2.65 -14.83 22.38
N GLY A 38 -2.19 -13.63 22.78
CA GLY A 38 -1.42 -13.44 24.01
C GLY A 38 -2.23 -13.75 25.27
N ALA A 39 -3.39 -13.12 25.44
CA ALA A 39 -4.25 -13.31 26.60
C ALA A 39 -4.80 -14.74 26.68
N GLY A 40 -5.20 -15.33 25.55
CA GLY A 40 -5.64 -16.72 25.47
C GLY A 40 -4.54 -17.69 25.88
N SER A 41 -3.30 -17.46 25.42
CA SER A 41 -2.15 -18.28 25.82
C SER A 41 -1.86 -18.13 27.32
N MET A 42 -1.79 -16.89 27.83
CA MET A 42 -1.56 -16.63 29.26
C MET A 42 -2.61 -17.28 30.15
N LEU A 43 -3.89 -17.20 29.76
CA LEU A 43 -4.99 -17.81 30.51
C LEU A 43 -4.90 -19.34 30.47
N LEU A 44 -4.67 -19.93 29.30
CA LEU A 44 -4.53 -21.37 29.14
C LEU A 44 -3.38 -21.92 30.00
N PHE A 45 -2.18 -21.34 29.87
CA PHE A 45 -1.01 -21.79 30.63
C PHE A 45 -1.11 -21.48 32.11
N GLY A 46 -1.72 -20.35 32.49
CA GLY A 46 -1.98 -20.01 33.89
C GLY A 46 -2.89 -21.03 34.57
N VAL A 47 -3.97 -21.46 33.90
CA VAL A 47 -4.87 -22.51 34.41
C VAL A 47 -4.13 -23.85 34.55
N LEU A 48 -3.36 -24.26 33.53
CA LEU A 48 -2.59 -25.51 33.58
C LEU A 48 -1.54 -25.50 34.68
N ALA A 49 -0.79 -24.40 34.83
CA ALA A 49 0.19 -24.24 35.89
C ALA A 49 -0.45 -24.27 37.29
N HIS A 50 -1.62 -23.65 37.45
CA HIS A 50 -2.36 -23.70 38.70
C HIS A 50 -2.83 -25.12 39.03
N GLN A 51 -3.31 -25.88 38.04
CA GLN A 51 -3.68 -27.29 38.23
C GLN A 51 -2.48 -28.15 38.65
N VAL A 52 -1.33 -28.01 37.99
CA VAL A 52 -0.10 -28.73 38.36
C VAL A 52 0.32 -28.40 39.79
N HIS A 53 0.29 -27.11 40.17
CA HIS A 53 0.63 -26.69 41.52
C HIS A 53 -0.29 -27.34 42.58
N ARG A 54 -1.61 -27.40 42.30
CA ARG A 54 -2.57 -28.08 43.19
C ARG A 54 -2.31 -29.58 43.30
N MET A 55 -2.06 -30.24 42.18
CA MET A 55 -1.77 -31.69 42.14
C MET A 55 -0.49 -32.04 42.91
N SER A 56 0.54 -31.19 42.82
CA SER A 56 1.78 -31.38 43.59
C SER A 56 1.60 -31.17 45.08
N ALA A 57 0.78 -30.18 45.47
CA ALA A 57 0.47 -29.93 46.88
C ALA A 57 -0.35 -31.06 47.52
N GLU A 58 -1.30 -31.65 46.77
CA GLU A 58 -2.21 -32.68 47.27
C GLU A 58 -1.65 -34.12 47.13
N GLY A 59 -0.80 -34.39 46.12
CA GLY A 59 -0.40 -35.75 45.72
C GLY A 59 1.09 -36.09 45.80
N GLY A 60 1.98 -35.17 46.21
CA GLY A 60 3.40 -35.44 46.42
C GLY A 60 4.26 -35.64 45.16
N LEU A 61 3.71 -35.38 43.96
CA LEU A 61 4.44 -35.43 42.68
C LEU A 61 5.31 -34.18 42.47
N SER A 62 6.45 -34.32 41.78
CA SER A 62 7.40 -33.23 41.48
C SER A 62 6.81 -32.20 40.49
N GLY A 63 6.13 -31.19 41.02
CA GLY A 63 5.52 -30.12 40.22
C GLY A 63 6.52 -29.26 39.48
N GLU A 64 7.72 -29.09 40.03
CA GLU A 64 8.76 -28.24 39.44
C GLU A 64 9.19 -28.71 38.05
N GLU A 65 9.47 -30.00 37.88
CA GLU A 65 9.86 -30.57 36.60
C GLU A 65 8.74 -30.45 35.56
N THR A 66 7.50 -30.68 35.98
CA THR A 66 6.31 -30.53 35.12
C THR A 66 6.10 -29.08 34.71
N LEU A 67 6.32 -28.12 35.62
CA LEU A 67 6.22 -26.68 35.34
C LEU A 67 7.28 -26.19 34.35
N TRP A 68 8.52 -26.67 34.46
CA TRP A 68 9.59 -26.35 33.50
C TRP A 68 9.25 -26.84 32.08
N TRP A 69 8.78 -28.08 31.95
CA TRP A 69 8.33 -28.62 30.67
C TRP A 69 7.12 -27.85 30.11
N LEU A 70 6.12 -27.59 30.96
CA LEU A 70 4.95 -26.80 30.58
C LEU A 70 5.34 -25.41 30.07
N THR A 71 6.27 -24.74 30.76
CA THR A 71 6.79 -23.42 30.38
C THR A 71 7.55 -23.48 29.04
N GLY A 72 8.37 -24.51 28.84
CA GLY A 72 9.06 -24.75 27.57
C GLY A 72 8.10 -24.93 26.41
N VAL A 73 7.11 -25.81 26.57
CA VAL A 73 6.06 -26.05 25.57
C VAL A 73 5.24 -24.79 25.31
N ALA A 74 4.91 -24.03 26.36
CA ALA A 74 4.18 -22.77 26.24
C ALA A 74 4.93 -21.73 25.42
N THR A 75 6.23 -21.60 25.69
CA THR A 75 7.10 -20.64 25.01
C THR A 75 7.22 -20.99 23.52
N VAL A 76 7.48 -22.26 23.21
CA VAL A 76 7.59 -22.73 21.82
C VAL A 76 6.25 -22.59 21.10
N GLY A 77 5.14 -22.99 21.74
CA GLY A 77 3.80 -22.89 21.18
C GLY A 77 3.39 -21.45 20.87
N LEU A 78 3.66 -20.51 21.79
CA LEU A 78 3.42 -19.09 21.56
C LEU A 78 4.29 -18.54 20.44
N GLY A 79 5.58 -18.93 20.40
CA GLY A 79 6.49 -18.55 19.31
C GLY A 79 5.97 -18.99 17.94
N ILE A 80 5.47 -20.22 17.82
CA ILE A 80 4.84 -20.74 16.59
C ILE A 80 3.57 -19.95 16.26
N ALA A 81 2.70 -19.71 17.23
CA ALA A 81 1.47 -18.94 17.01
C ALA A 81 1.74 -17.53 16.49
N LEU A 82 2.74 -16.84 17.07
CA LEU A 82 3.18 -15.52 16.63
C LEU A 82 3.84 -15.57 15.23
N GLY A 83 4.64 -16.60 14.94
CA GLY A 83 5.21 -16.81 13.62
C GLY A 83 4.14 -17.01 12.53
N LEU A 84 3.14 -17.84 12.80
CA LEU A 84 1.99 -18.04 11.90
C LEU A 84 1.18 -16.75 11.71
N PHE A 85 0.96 -15.99 12.78
CA PHE A 85 0.34 -14.68 12.70
C PHE A 85 1.14 -13.73 11.79
N GLY A 86 2.46 -13.67 11.94
CA GLY A 86 3.35 -12.86 11.10
C GLY A 86 3.29 -13.25 9.63
N LEU A 87 3.24 -14.56 9.33
CA LEU A 87 3.10 -15.06 7.96
C LEU A 87 1.75 -14.66 7.35
N LEU A 88 0.65 -14.84 8.09
CA LEU A 88 -0.69 -14.43 7.66
C LEU A 88 -0.77 -12.91 7.43
N PHE A 89 -0.17 -12.12 8.32
CA PHE A 89 -0.10 -10.67 8.18
C PHE A 89 0.67 -10.27 6.91
N THR A 90 1.85 -10.86 6.71
CA THR A 90 2.71 -10.58 5.56
C THR A 90 2.00 -10.89 4.24
N HIS A 91 1.31 -12.02 4.12
CA HIS A 91 0.58 -12.34 2.90
C HIS A 91 -0.58 -11.38 2.58
N ARG A 92 -1.26 -10.86 3.60
CA ARG A 92 -2.44 -9.99 3.41
C ARG A 92 -2.09 -8.53 3.18
N VAL A 93 -0.84 -8.14 3.45
CA VAL A 93 -0.32 -6.77 3.27
C VAL A 93 0.75 -6.71 2.17
N ALA A 94 1.82 -7.49 2.27
CA ALA A 94 2.99 -7.37 1.39
C ALA A 94 2.67 -7.68 -0.09
N GLY A 95 1.82 -8.67 -0.34
CA GLY A 95 1.39 -9.01 -1.71
C GLY A 95 0.70 -7.83 -2.42
N PRO A 96 -0.38 -7.27 -1.84
CA PRO A 96 -1.00 -6.06 -2.35
C PRO A 96 -0.04 -4.88 -2.48
N VAL A 97 0.83 -4.63 -1.49
CA VAL A 97 1.84 -3.55 -1.56
C VAL A 97 2.74 -3.70 -2.78
N HIS A 98 3.24 -4.91 -3.06
CA HIS A 98 4.09 -5.17 -4.21
C HIS A 98 3.37 -4.91 -5.54
N VAL A 99 2.11 -5.32 -5.66
CA VAL A 99 1.32 -5.00 -6.87
C VAL A 99 1.12 -3.50 -7.04
N MET A 100 0.89 -2.77 -5.94
CA MET A 100 0.75 -1.33 -5.98
C MET A 100 2.04 -0.61 -6.37
N SER A 101 3.21 -1.08 -5.93
CA SER A 101 4.49 -0.48 -6.33
C SER A 101 4.74 -0.61 -7.84
N LEU A 102 4.34 -1.73 -8.46
CA LEU A 102 4.40 -1.90 -9.91
C LEU A 102 3.51 -0.89 -10.65
N TYR A 103 2.30 -0.63 -10.15
CA TYR A 103 1.43 0.38 -10.74
C TYR A 103 1.98 1.81 -10.56
N VAL A 104 2.55 2.12 -9.40
CA VAL A 104 3.22 3.41 -9.17
C VAL A 104 4.41 3.58 -10.11
N ALA A 105 5.23 2.54 -10.31
CA ALA A 105 6.32 2.58 -11.28
C ALA A 105 5.82 2.76 -12.73
N ALA A 106 4.70 2.14 -13.09
CA ALA A 106 4.08 2.33 -14.39
C ALA A 106 3.63 3.79 -14.59
N LEU A 107 2.98 4.38 -13.59
CA LEU A 107 2.56 5.79 -13.59
C LEU A 107 3.76 6.75 -13.67
N ALA A 108 4.83 6.46 -12.91
CA ALA A 108 6.07 7.25 -12.96
C ALA A 108 6.73 7.20 -14.35
N ALA A 109 6.56 6.09 -15.08
CA ALA A 109 6.98 5.96 -16.47
C ALA A 109 5.99 6.59 -17.49
N GLY A 110 4.97 7.33 -17.03
CA GLY A 110 3.97 7.97 -17.88
C GLY A 110 2.96 7.01 -18.50
N ARG A 111 2.76 5.81 -17.95
CA ARG A 111 1.76 4.84 -18.41
C ARG A 111 0.58 4.78 -17.46
N TYR A 112 -0.63 4.63 -17.99
CA TYR A 112 -1.86 4.54 -17.21
C TYR A 112 -2.48 3.14 -17.30
N PRO A 113 -1.96 2.15 -16.53
CA PRO A 113 -2.40 0.76 -16.64
C PRO A 113 -3.85 0.58 -16.18
N ARG A 114 -4.54 -0.41 -16.77
CA ARG A 114 -5.84 -0.84 -16.27
C ARG A 114 -5.66 -1.63 -14.97
N LEU A 115 -6.12 -1.03 -13.89
CA LEU A 115 -5.98 -1.59 -12.55
C LEU A 115 -6.99 -2.72 -12.34
N ARG A 116 -6.51 -3.88 -11.88
CA ARG A 116 -7.37 -5.00 -11.46
C ARG A 116 -7.66 -4.87 -9.96
N PRO A 117 -8.92 -5.06 -9.52
CA PRO A 117 -9.26 -4.96 -8.11
C PRO A 117 -8.50 -6.00 -7.27
N LEU A 118 -8.09 -5.59 -6.07
CA LEU A 118 -7.50 -6.49 -5.08
C LEU A 118 -8.51 -7.55 -4.59
N ARG A 119 -7.99 -8.64 -4.02
CA ARG A 119 -8.83 -9.73 -3.51
C ARG A 119 -9.65 -9.23 -2.31
N ARG A 120 -10.83 -9.81 -2.11
CA ARG A 120 -11.74 -9.43 -1.00
C ARG A 120 -11.10 -9.52 0.39
N LYS A 121 -10.10 -10.40 0.56
CA LYS A 121 -9.40 -10.65 1.82
C LYS A 121 -8.14 -9.77 2.02
N ASP A 122 -7.79 -8.93 1.06
CA ASP A 122 -6.62 -8.06 1.14
C ASP A 122 -6.94 -6.84 1.98
N GLU A 123 -6.04 -6.46 2.88
CA GLU A 123 -6.28 -5.37 3.84
C GLU A 123 -6.20 -3.99 3.16
N LEU A 124 -5.41 -3.86 2.09
CA LEU A 124 -5.25 -2.60 1.34
C LEU A 124 -6.36 -2.33 0.32
N ARG A 125 -7.47 -3.07 0.35
CA ARG A 125 -8.54 -2.95 -0.64
C ARG A 125 -9.16 -1.56 -0.69
N ALA A 126 -9.44 -0.95 0.46
CA ALA A 126 -10.04 0.38 0.54
C ALA A 126 -9.10 1.46 -0.05
N PHE A 127 -7.83 1.41 0.34
CA PHE A 127 -6.79 2.26 -0.22
C PHE A 127 -6.64 2.05 -1.74
N PHE A 128 -6.61 0.80 -2.20
CA PHE A 128 -6.50 0.47 -3.61
C PHE A 128 -7.69 0.96 -4.44
N ALA A 129 -8.91 0.93 -3.89
CA ALA A 129 -10.08 1.48 -4.56
C ALA A 129 -9.93 2.99 -4.80
N ARG A 130 -9.49 3.73 -3.77
CA ARG A 130 -9.21 5.18 -3.87
C ARG A 130 -8.06 5.47 -4.83
N PHE A 131 -6.99 4.70 -4.77
CA PHE A 131 -5.88 4.79 -5.71
C PHE A 131 -6.36 4.55 -7.15
N SER A 132 -7.21 3.55 -7.36
CA SER A 132 -7.72 3.24 -8.70
C SER A 132 -8.60 4.34 -9.26
N GLU A 133 -9.51 4.88 -8.44
CA GLU A 133 -10.34 6.04 -8.77
C GLU A 133 -9.47 7.26 -9.16
N ALA A 134 -8.37 7.51 -8.45
CA ALA A 134 -7.44 8.58 -8.78
C ALA A 134 -6.73 8.36 -10.13
N VAL A 135 -6.24 7.14 -10.37
CA VAL A 135 -5.58 6.78 -11.65
C VAL A 135 -6.54 6.89 -12.82
N ASP A 136 -7.78 6.43 -12.66
CA ASP A 136 -8.81 6.54 -13.69
C ASP A 136 -9.13 8.01 -14.02
N ARG A 137 -9.22 8.88 -13.01
CA ARG A 137 -9.38 10.33 -13.23
C ARG A 137 -8.22 10.96 -13.98
N ILE A 138 -6.98 10.59 -13.64
CA ILE A 138 -5.81 11.11 -14.35
C ILE A 138 -5.83 10.64 -15.81
N ARG A 139 -6.15 9.37 -16.04
CA ARG A 139 -6.25 8.80 -17.40
C ARG A 139 -7.34 9.49 -18.23
N GLN A 140 -8.50 9.75 -17.63
CA GLN A 140 -9.59 10.48 -18.30
C GLN A 140 -9.14 11.89 -18.67
N ARG A 141 -8.51 12.62 -17.74
CA ARG A 141 -7.96 13.95 -18.00
C ARG A 141 -6.96 13.95 -19.16
N GLU A 142 -6.04 12.99 -19.21
CA GLU A 142 -5.08 12.86 -20.31
C GLU A 142 -5.77 12.60 -21.66
N ALA A 143 -6.84 11.82 -21.67
CA ALA A 143 -7.63 11.57 -22.88
C ALA A 143 -8.37 12.84 -23.35
N ASP A 144 -8.96 13.60 -22.42
CA ASP A 144 -9.65 14.86 -22.72
C ASP A 144 -8.66 15.92 -23.25
N GLU A 145 -7.48 16.03 -22.65
CA GLU A 145 -6.41 16.92 -23.10
C GLU A 145 -5.90 16.52 -24.49
N ALA A 146 -5.75 15.22 -24.77
CA ALA A 146 -5.36 14.74 -26.10
C ALA A 146 -6.40 15.08 -27.17
N LEU A 147 -7.70 14.96 -26.84
CA LEU A 147 -8.80 15.32 -27.74
C LEU A 147 -8.87 16.84 -27.98
N ALA A 148 -8.67 17.65 -26.94
CA ALA A 148 -8.61 19.10 -27.08
C ALA A 148 -7.44 19.53 -27.98
N LEU A 149 -6.27 18.89 -27.79
CA LEU A 149 -5.09 19.14 -28.61
C LEU A 149 -5.29 18.71 -30.07
N GLU A 150 -6.01 17.61 -30.32
CA GLU A 150 -6.39 17.17 -31.67
C GLU A 150 -7.24 18.23 -32.38
N LYS A 151 -8.28 18.74 -31.73
CA LYS A 151 -9.14 19.81 -32.28
C LYS A 151 -8.35 21.10 -32.57
N ALA A 152 -7.44 21.48 -31.66
CA ALA A 152 -6.61 22.67 -31.84
C ALA A 152 -5.63 22.50 -33.02
N LEU A 153 -5.01 21.32 -33.15
CA LEU A 153 -4.13 21.01 -34.28
C LEU A 153 -4.87 21.07 -35.62
N ASP A 154 -6.08 20.53 -35.70
CA ASP A 154 -6.86 20.55 -36.93
C ASP A 154 -7.24 21.97 -37.35
N ALA A 155 -7.57 22.85 -36.40
CA ALA A 155 -7.83 24.26 -36.68
C ALA A 155 -6.56 25.04 -37.10
N LEU A 156 -5.39 24.70 -36.53
CA LEU A 156 -4.13 25.37 -36.81
C LEU A 156 -3.48 24.94 -38.11
N LYS A 157 -3.75 23.72 -38.61
CA LYS A 157 -3.17 23.18 -39.85
C LYS A 157 -3.40 24.07 -41.06
N GLU A 158 -4.60 24.62 -41.18
CA GLU A 158 -4.98 25.48 -42.31
C GLU A 158 -4.33 26.88 -42.24
N VAL A 159 -3.93 27.33 -41.04
CA VAL A 159 -3.41 28.69 -40.80
C VAL A 159 -1.88 28.70 -40.71
N ALA A 160 -1.25 27.57 -40.39
CA ALA A 160 0.20 27.42 -40.21
C ALA A 160 0.97 27.47 -41.55
N THR A 161 1.07 28.66 -42.12
CA THR A 161 1.70 28.92 -43.42
C THR A 161 3.19 29.25 -43.32
N THR A 162 3.65 29.81 -42.19
CA THR A 162 5.08 30.12 -41.99
C THR A 162 5.89 28.87 -41.61
N PRO A 163 7.20 28.81 -41.93
CA PRO A 163 8.06 27.71 -41.52
C PRO A 163 8.05 27.45 -40.01
N GLU A 164 8.08 28.51 -39.20
CA GLU A 164 8.08 28.44 -37.74
C GLU A 164 6.75 27.87 -37.21
N ALA A 165 5.62 28.24 -37.84
CA ALA A 165 4.31 27.71 -37.46
C ALA A 165 4.19 26.21 -37.77
N ARG A 166 4.78 25.75 -38.88
CA ARG A 166 4.82 24.31 -39.23
C ARG A 166 5.67 23.51 -38.26
N GLU A 167 6.81 24.05 -37.83
CA GLU A 167 7.65 23.41 -36.81
C GLU A 167 6.92 23.29 -35.46
N ALA A 168 6.27 24.38 -35.00
CA ALA A 168 5.45 24.35 -33.79
C ALA A 168 4.31 23.31 -33.88
N LEU A 169 3.67 23.20 -35.05
CA LEU A 169 2.61 22.23 -35.29
C LEU A 169 3.12 20.79 -35.21
N SER A 170 4.30 20.50 -35.78
CA SER A 170 4.93 19.18 -35.65
C SER A 170 5.24 18.81 -34.19
N THR A 171 5.66 19.79 -33.38
CA THR A 171 5.93 19.57 -31.95
C THR A 171 4.66 19.25 -31.18
N LEU A 172 3.56 19.95 -31.48
CA LEU A 172 2.24 19.70 -30.90
C LEU A 172 1.66 18.34 -31.33
N GLU A 173 1.87 17.94 -32.58
CA GLU A 173 1.49 16.60 -33.07
C GLU A 173 2.24 15.49 -32.33
N ALA A 174 3.55 15.67 -32.09
CA ALA A 174 4.36 14.76 -31.28
C ALA A 174 3.90 14.72 -29.81
N LEU A 175 3.44 15.84 -29.25
CA LEU A 175 2.86 15.89 -27.91
C LEU A 175 1.52 15.14 -27.84
N ARG A 176 0.62 15.35 -28.82
CA ARG A 176 -0.65 14.61 -28.94
C ARG A 176 -0.41 13.11 -29.04
N ALA A 177 0.54 12.69 -29.89
CA ALA A 177 0.89 11.29 -30.06
C ALA A 177 1.36 10.65 -28.75
N ARG A 178 2.22 11.34 -27.98
CA ARG A 178 2.67 10.88 -26.66
C ARG A 178 1.52 10.74 -25.66
N LYS A 179 0.62 11.72 -25.56
CA LYS A 179 -0.55 11.66 -24.66
C LYS A 179 -1.49 10.50 -25.02
N ARG A 180 -1.77 10.31 -26.32
CA ARG A 180 -2.62 9.21 -26.80
C ARG A 180 -2.00 7.84 -26.54
N GLN A 181 -0.71 7.68 -26.83
CA GLN A 181 0.03 6.44 -26.56
C GLN A 181 0.05 6.07 -25.06
N ALA A 182 0.17 7.06 -24.17
CA ALA A 182 0.15 6.85 -22.72
C ALA A 182 -1.20 6.27 -22.22
N VAL A 183 -2.31 6.70 -22.83
CA VAL A 183 -3.66 6.19 -22.55
C VAL A 183 -3.89 4.81 -23.17
N ASP A 184 -3.40 4.59 -24.39
CA ASP A 184 -3.60 3.36 -25.16
C ASP A 184 -2.70 2.19 -24.69
N THR A 185 -1.56 2.48 -24.05
CA THR A 185 -0.67 1.48 -23.44
C THR A 185 -1.27 0.94 -22.13
N SER A 186 -2.49 0.39 -22.24
CA SER A 186 -3.25 -0.30 -21.22
C SER A 186 -2.81 -1.78 -21.12
N ALA A 187 -1.51 -2.06 -20.98
CA ALA A 187 -1.05 -3.45 -20.84
C ALA A 187 -1.39 -3.99 -19.44
N PRO A 188 -1.96 -5.21 -19.31
CA PRO A 188 -2.20 -5.82 -18.00
C PRO A 188 -0.86 -6.11 -17.28
N PRO A 189 -0.84 -6.10 -15.94
CA PRO A 189 0.38 -6.17 -15.13
C PRO A 189 1.21 -7.45 -15.32
N ALA A 190 0.66 -8.50 -15.95
CA ALA A 190 1.40 -9.72 -16.27
C ALA A 190 2.55 -9.50 -17.29
N ALA A 191 2.59 -8.37 -17.99
CA ALA A 191 3.68 -8.01 -18.88
C ALA A 191 4.89 -7.37 -18.16
N PHE A 192 4.75 -7.00 -16.88
CA PHE A 192 5.89 -6.57 -16.08
C PHE A 192 6.63 -7.82 -15.61
N LYS A 193 7.52 -8.34 -16.45
CA LYS A 193 8.53 -9.28 -15.97
C LYS A 193 9.27 -8.60 -14.81
N SER A 194 9.14 -9.20 -13.63
CA SER A 194 9.95 -8.85 -12.46
C SER A 194 11.41 -8.90 -12.91
N VAL A 195 12.03 -7.74 -13.03
CA VAL A 195 13.49 -7.66 -13.00
C VAL A 195 13.84 -7.85 -11.53
N ALA A 196 14.10 -9.11 -11.18
CA ALA A 196 14.78 -9.48 -9.94
C ALA A 196 16.28 -9.18 -10.09
#